data_AF-A0AAE2XX44-F1
#
_entry.id   AF-A0AAE2XX44-F1
#
_cell.length_a   1.000
_cell.length_b   1.000
_cell.length_c   1.000
_cell.angle_alpha   90.00
_cell.angle_beta   90.00
_cell.angle_gamma   90.00
#
_symmetry.space_group_name_H-M   'P 1'
#
loop_
_entity.id
_entity.type
_entity.pdbx_description
1 polymer ?
#
loop_
_entity_poly.entity_id
_entity_poly.type
_entity_poly.pdbx_seq_one_letter_code
_entity_poly.pdbx_strand_id
1 'polypeptide(L)' 'MLDSIFWRLEKYGSLGAWILILSFAVLGSLLAAALKILGYLHPFTIISIVVIVAAIPGVILAVLYLDYLKETGHK' A
#
# COMPACT_ATOMS: atom_id res chain seq x y z
N MET A 1 -13.18 -4.97 8.52
CA MET A 1 -12.99 -4.73 7.06
C MET A 1 -11.58 -5.15 6.62
N LEU A 2 -10.53 -4.73 7.33
CA LEU A 2 -9.15 -5.22 7.14
C LEU A 2 -9.01 -6.74 7.29
N ASP A 3 -9.64 -7.35 8.31
CA ASP A 3 -9.61 -8.82 8.49
C ASP A 3 -10.12 -9.59 7.28
N SER A 4 -11.18 -9.10 6.61
CA SER A 4 -11.69 -9.76 5.41
C SER A 4 -10.72 -9.65 4.22
N ILE A 5 -9.95 -8.57 4.15
CA ILE A 5 -8.92 -8.36 3.12
C ILE A 5 -7.72 -9.24 3.43
N PHE A 6 -7.27 -9.27 4.69
CA PHE A 6 -6.15 -10.10 5.15
C PHE A 6 -6.44 -11.59 5.02
N TRP A 7 -7.64 -12.05 5.37
CA TRP A 7 -8.06 -13.43 5.18
C TRP A 7 -8.09 -13.86 3.71
N ARG A 8 -8.48 -12.99 2.78
CA ARG A 8 -8.37 -13.26 1.34
C ARG A 8 -6.93 -13.28 0.85
N LEU A 9 -6.08 -12.42 1.42
CA LEU A 9 -4.66 -12.35 1.08
C LEU A 9 -3.87 -13.52 1.67
N GLU A 10 -4.30 -14.12 2.77
CA GLU A 10 -3.65 -15.24 3.46
C GLU A 10 -3.25 -16.39 2.53
N LYS A 11 -4.08 -16.69 1.50
CA LYS A 11 -3.76 -17.69 0.46
C LYS A 11 -2.45 -17.42 -0.28
N TYR A 12 -1.99 -16.17 -0.28
CA TYR A 12 -0.77 -15.72 -0.95
C TYR A 12 0.43 -15.64 0.02
N GLY A 13 0.26 -15.89 1.32
CA GLY A 13 1.33 -15.84 2.30
C GLY A 13 2.11 -14.52 2.26
N SER A 14 3.45 -14.58 2.30
CA SER A 14 4.28 -13.37 2.22
C SER A 14 4.11 -12.55 0.93
N LEU A 15 3.55 -13.14 -0.14
CA LEU A 15 3.22 -12.41 -1.37
C LEU A 15 2.02 -11.47 -1.19
N GLY A 16 1.15 -11.73 -0.20
CA GLY A 16 0.04 -10.83 0.14
C GLY A 16 0.51 -9.43 0.57
N ALA A 17 1.66 -9.35 1.25
CA ALA A 17 2.28 -8.08 1.63
C ALA A 17 2.74 -7.28 0.39
N TRP A 18 3.29 -7.98 -0.62
CA TRP A 18 3.68 -7.36 -1.88
C TRP A 18 2.48 -6.89 -2.70
N ILE A 19 1.38 -7.65 -2.69
CA ILE A 19 0.13 -7.24 -3.34
C ILE A 19 -0.40 -5.93 -2.71
N LEU A 20 -0.35 -5.82 -1.38
CA LEU A 20 -0.73 -4.58 -0.68
C LEU A 20 0.16 -3.40 -1.09
N ILE A 21 1.48 -3.56 -1.06
CA ILE A 21 2.43 -2.51 -1.46
C ILE A 21 2.19 -2.07 -2.91
N LEU A 22 2.03 -3.03 -3.84
CA LEU A 22 1.77 -2.74 -5.25
C LEU A 22 0.43 -2.02 -5.45
N SER A 23 -0.60 -2.40 -4.71
CA SER A 23 -1.92 -1.74 -4.76
C SER A 23 -1.82 -0.27 -4.37
N PHE A 24 -1.10 0.03 -3.29
CA PHE A 24 -0.85 1.40 -2.85
C PHE A 24 0.08 2.16 -3.80
N ALA A 25 1.07 1.50 -4.40
CA ALA A 25 1.93 2.12 -5.41
C ALA A 25 1.13 2.55 -6.66
N VAL A 26 0.16 1.73 -7.10
CA VAL A 26 -0.76 2.09 -8.19
C VAL A 26 -1.60 3.31 -7.82
N LEU A 27 -2.17 3.35 -6.60
CA LEU A 27 -2.91 4.52 -6.11
C LEU A 27 -2.03 5.77 -6.04
N GLY A 28 -0.79 5.63 -5.56
CA GLY A 28 0.18 6.72 -5.53
C GLY A 28 0.52 7.25 -6.92
N SER A 29 0.68 6.37 -7.91
CA SER A 29 0.91 6.74 -9.31
C SER A 29 -0.27 7.49 -9.93
N LEU A 30 -1.50 7.01 -9.69
CA LEU A 30 -2.73 7.69 -10.10
C LEU A 30 -2.85 9.07 -9.47
N LEU A 31 -2.55 9.19 -8.17
CA LEU A 31 -2.54 10.47 -7.47
C LEU A 31 -1.47 11.42 -8.02
N ALA A 32 -0.27 10.90 -8.33
CA ALA A 32 0.81 11.68 -8.95
C ALA A 32 0.37 12.25 -10.31
N ALA A 33 -0.28 11.43 -11.13
CA ALA A 33 -0.82 11.83 -12.42
C ALA A 33 -1.91 12.90 -12.27
N ALA A 34 -2.83 12.71 -11.31
CA ALA A 34 -3.89 13.68 -11.03
C ALA A 34 -3.32 15.04 -10.56
N LEU A 35 -2.35 15.04 -9.65
CA LEU A 35 -1.70 16.26 -9.17
C LEU A 35 -0.96 17.01 -10.28
N LYS A 36 -0.32 16.27 -11.20
CA LYS A 36 0.30 16.85 -12.39
C LYS A 36 -0.72 17.55 -13.30
N ILE A 37 -1.90 16.94 -13.49
CA ILE A 37 -3.00 17.52 -14.28
C ILE A 37 -3.57 18.78 -13.61
N LEU A 38 -3.66 18.79 -12.27
CA LEU A 38 -4.16 19.91 -11.48
C LEU A 38 -3.20 21.12 -11.40
N GLY A 39 -2.04 21.05 -12.04
CA GLY A 39 -1.08 22.17 -12.08
C GLY A 39 -0.17 22.27 -10.86
N TYR A 40 -0.08 21.23 -10.03
CA TYR A 40 0.99 21.15 -9.03
C TYR A 40 2.33 20.98 -9.78
N LEU A 41 3.07 22.07 -9.94
CA LEU A 41 4.27 22.11 -10.79
C LEU A 41 5.54 21.61 -10.11
N HIS A 42 5.61 21.61 -8.77
CA HIS A 42 6.84 21.24 -8.08
C HIS A 42 6.96 19.71 -7.96
N PRO A 43 7.91 19.06 -8.66
CA PRO A 43 8.06 17.61 -8.63
C PRO A 43 8.34 17.08 -7.21
N PHE A 44 9.08 17.85 -6.41
CA PHE A 44 9.31 17.53 -5.00
C PHE A 44 8.01 17.45 -4.17
N THR A 45 7.04 18.33 -4.42
CA THR A 45 5.76 18.33 -3.71
C THR A 45 4.91 17.12 -4.09
N ILE A 46 4.85 16.78 -5.39
CA ILE A 46 4.14 15.58 -5.87
C ILE A 46 4.76 14.33 -5.24
N ILE A 47 6.09 14.18 -5.29
CA ILE A 47 6.78 13.02 -4.71
C ILE A 47 6.49 12.93 -3.21
N SER A 48 6.56 14.05 -2.48
CA SER A 48 6.30 14.07 -1.03
C SER A 48 4.88 13.62 -0.71
N ILE A 49 3.88 14.13 -1.43
CA ILE A 49 2.47 13.73 -1.25
C ILE A 49 2.28 12.24 -1.59
N VAL A 50 2.86 11.77 -2.69
CA VAL A 50 2.76 10.38 -3.12
C VAL A 50 3.41 9.44 -2.10
N VAL A 51 4.60 9.78 -1.58
CA VAL A 51 5.27 8.99 -0.54
C VAL A 51 4.42 8.93 0.72
N ILE A 52 3.87 10.06 1.17
CA ILE A 52 3.04 10.12 2.37
C ILE A 52 1.75 9.30 2.20
N VAL A 53 1.11 9.37 1.03
CA VAL A 53 -0.21 8.77 0.79
C VAL A 53 -0.12 7.30 0.34
N ALA A 54 0.96 6.89 -0.31
CA ALA A 54 1.11 5.53 -0.83
C ALA A 54 2.08 4.69 -0.01
N ALA A 55 3.29 5.21 0.26
CA ALA A 55 4.34 4.41 0.87
C ALA A 55 4.10 4.20 2.37
N ILE A 56 3.75 5.25 3.11
CA ILE A 56 3.53 5.15 4.57
C ILE A 56 2.39 4.17 4.90
N PRO A 57 1.14 4.37 4.43
CA PRO A 57 0.05 3.46 4.74
C PRO A 57 0.24 2.08 4.10
N GLY A 58 0.83 1.99 2.90
CA GLY A 58 1.13 0.72 2.25
C GLY A 58 2.11 -0.14 3.05
N VAL A 59 3.19 0.45 3.59
CA VAL A 59 4.15 -0.23 4.45
C VAL A 59 3.52 -0.61 5.79
N ILE A 60 2.75 0.28 6.41
CA ILE A 60 2.05 -0.03 7.67
C ILE A 60 1.09 -1.22 7.48
N LEU A 61 0.28 -1.23 6.42
CA LEU A 61 -0.61 -2.36 6.12
C LEU A 61 0.18 -3.65 5.83
N ALA A 62 1.31 -3.56 5.13
CA ALA A 62 2.15 -4.72 4.85
C ALA A 62 2.73 -5.32 6.15
N VAL A 63 3.20 -4.48 7.07
CA VAL A 63 3.69 -4.92 8.38
C VAL A 63 2.55 -5.57 9.19
N LEU A 64 1.40 -4.92 9.27
CA LEU A 64 0.22 -5.46 9.97
C LEU A 64 -0.25 -6.79 9.38
N TYR A 65 -0.17 -6.94 8.05
CA TYR A 65 -0.50 -8.19 7.38
C TYR A 65 0.53 -9.30 7.66
N LEU A 66 1.82 -8.97 7.72
CA LEU A 66 2.87 -9.92 8.09
C LEU A 66 2.74 -10.36 9.56
N ASP A 67 2.36 -9.44 10.45
CA ASP A 67 2.06 -9.76 11.84
C ASP A 67 0.79 -10.62 11.94
N TYR A 68 -0.26 -10.31 11.18
CA TYR A 68 -1.45 -11.16 11.05
C TYR A 68 -1.08 -12.59 10.61
N LEU A 69 -0.23 -12.75 9.59
CA LEU A 69 0.23 -14.06 9.14
C LEU A 69 1.06 -14.81 10.19
N LYS A 70 1.83 -14.10 11.02
CA LYS A 70 2.55 -14.71 12.15
C LYS A 70 1.60 -15.16 13.25
N GLU A 71 0.57 -14.39 13.53
CA GLU A 71 -0.46 -14.72 14.53
C GLU A 71 -1.37 -15.85 14.06
N THR A 72 -1.71 -15.92 12.77
CA THR A 72 -2.50 -17.03 12.22
C THR A 72 -1.67 -18.29 11.99
N GLY A 73 -0.35 -18.16 11.79
CA GLY A 73 0.56 -19.28 11.50
C GLY A 73 0.27 -19.87 10.12
N HIS A 74 1.22 -20.33 9.32
CA HIS A 74 1.80 -21.66 9.53
C HIS A 74 0.99 -22.66 10.38
N LYS A 75 -0.34 -22.71 10.20
CA LYS A 75 -1.16 -23.91 10.41
C LYS A 75 -1.47 -24.57 9.07
#